data_AF-A0A8T4MA46-F1
#
_entry.id   AF-A0A8T4MA46-F1
#
_cell.length_a   1.000
_cell.length_b   1.000
_cell.length_c   1.000
_cell.angle_alpha   90.00
_cell.angle_beta   90.00
_cell.angle_gamma   90.00
#
_symmetry.space_group_name_H-M   'P 1'
#
loop_
_entity.id
_entity.type
_entity.pdbx_description
1 polymer ?
#
loop_
_entity_poly.entity_id
_entity_poly.type
_entity_poly.pdbx_seq_one_letter_code
_entity_poly.pdbx_strand_id
1 'polypeptide(L)'
;MKKRDDKIRISHNKKLLVVIIILIFLLALLIYFILKNSNQNNIPVEKECVNDEDCFASACCHAEFCVAKDKAPICDKIFCSQVCSGPLDCNKGHCGCVNGRCSVIKN
;
A
#
# COMPACT_ATOMS: atom_id res chain seq x y z
N MET A 1 29.58 -43.53 14.17
CA MET A 1 28.25 -42.89 14.16
C MET A 1 27.21 -43.93 13.77
N LYS A 2 26.27 -44.29 14.67
CA LYS A 2 25.33 -45.41 14.49
C LYS A 2 24.08 -44.91 13.76
N LYS A 3 23.91 -45.29 12.49
CA LYS A 3 22.76 -44.94 11.67
C LYS A 3 21.54 -45.71 12.18
N ARG A 4 20.56 -45.01 12.76
CA ARG A 4 19.27 -45.59 13.15
C ARG A 4 18.35 -45.49 11.94
N ASP A 5 18.16 -46.62 11.27
CA ASP A 5 17.15 -46.75 10.22
C ASP A 5 15.81 -47.02 10.91
N ASP A 6 15.08 -45.95 11.23
CA ASP A 6 13.76 -46.04 11.83
C ASP A 6 12.78 -46.57 10.78
N LYS A 7 12.62 -47.89 10.77
CA LYS A 7 11.76 -48.62 9.83
C LYS A 7 10.30 -48.31 10.14
N ILE A 8 9.71 -47.37 9.41
CA ILE A 8 8.27 -47.04 9.48
C ILE A 8 7.46 -48.31 9.17
N ARG A 9 6.90 -48.94 10.21
CA ARG A 9 6.02 -50.11 10.05
C ARG A 9 4.60 -49.65 9.75
N ILE A 10 4.27 -49.57 8.48
CA ILE A 10 2.90 -49.31 8.02
C ILE A 10 2.11 -50.62 8.19
N SER A 11 1.29 -50.70 9.25
CA SER A 11 0.35 -51.80 9.43
C SER A 11 -0.65 -51.79 8.27
N HIS A 12 -0.75 -52.90 7.53
CA HIS A 12 -1.62 -53.09 6.37
C HIS A 12 -3.10 -53.23 6.78
N ASN A 13 -3.64 -52.19 7.42
CA ASN A 13 -5.04 -52.07 7.73
C ASN A 13 -5.69 -51.22 6.65
N LYS A 14 -6.44 -51.84 5.73
CA LYS A 14 -7.09 -51.14 4.59
C LYS A 14 -7.89 -49.91 5.05
N LYS A 15 -8.56 -49.99 6.21
CA LYS A 15 -9.27 -48.86 6.85
C LYS A 15 -8.33 -47.74 7.30
N LEU A 16 -7.17 -48.08 7.88
CA LEU A 16 -6.16 -47.10 8.31
C LEU A 16 -5.56 -46.35 7.11
N LEU A 17 -5.32 -47.06 6.01
CA LEU A 17 -4.79 -46.48 4.78
C LEU A 17 -5.79 -45.48 4.16
N VAL A 18 -7.08 -45.82 4.14
CA VAL A 18 -8.15 -44.92 3.69
C VAL A 18 -8.22 -43.64 4.54
N VAL A 19 -8.14 -43.76 5.87
CA VAL A 19 -8.15 -42.60 6.78
C VAL A 19 -6.94 -41.67 6.56
N ILE A 20 -5.75 -42.24 6.34
CA ILE A 20 -4.54 -41.46 6.05
C ILE A 20 -4.68 -40.71 4.72
N ILE A 21 -5.22 -41.33 3.67
CA ILE A 21 -5.45 -40.67 2.38
C ILE A 21 -6.42 -39.50 2.54
N ILE A 22 -7.51 -39.68 3.28
CA ILE A 22 -8.51 -38.62 3.53
C ILE A 22 -7.85 -37.44 4.29
N LEU A 23 -7.05 -37.72 5.31
CA LEU A 23 -6.35 -36.69 6.08
C LEU A 23 -5.36 -35.89 5.22
N ILE A 24 -4.58 -36.57 4.37
CA ILE A 24 -3.64 -35.91 3.46
C ILE A 24 -4.38 -35.02 2.46
N PHE A 25 -5.51 -35.49 1.92
CA PHE A 25 -6.34 -34.72 1.00
C PHE A 25 -6.92 -33.46 1.66
N LEU A 26 -7.45 -33.60 2.88
CA LEU A 26 -7.97 -32.46 3.65
C LEU A 26 -6.87 -31.43 3.98
N LEU A 27 -5.68 -31.89 4.35
CA LEU A 27 -4.51 -31.03 4.56
C LEU A 27 -4.10 -30.30 3.28
N ALA A 28 -4.08 -30.99 2.14
CA ALA A 28 -3.75 -30.38 0.86
C ALA A 28 -4.76 -29.30 0.46
N LEU A 29 -6.05 -29.51 0.68
CA LEU A 29 -7.10 -28.51 0.44
C LEU A 29 -6.95 -27.28 1.34
N LEU A 30 -6.63 -27.47 2.62
CA LEU A 30 -6.36 -26.37 3.55
C LEU A 30 -5.14 -25.55 3.11
N ILE A 31 -4.04 -26.22 2.76
CA ILE A 31 -2.82 -25.57 2.27
C ILE A 31 -3.10 -24.80 0.97
N TYR A 32 -3.85 -25.39 0.05
CA TYR A 32 -4.26 -24.73 -1.19
C TYR A 32 -5.05 -23.43 -0.94
N PHE A 33 -5.99 -23.47 0.01
CA PHE A 33 -6.79 -22.30 0.37
C PHE A 33 -5.92 -21.17 0.97
N ILE A 34 -4.99 -21.51 1.86
CA ILE A 34 -4.05 -20.54 2.47
C ILE A 34 -3.17 -19.88 1.40
N LEU A 35 -2.63 -20.67 0.47
CA LEU A 35 -1.77 -20.15 -0.60
C LEU A 35 -2.53 -19.22 -1.56
N LYS A 36 -3.79 -19.51 -1.87
CA LYS A 36 -4.63 -18.67 -2.74
C LYS A 36 -4.99 -17.32 -2.08
N ASN A 37 -5.17 -17.31 -0.77
CA ASN A 37 -5.56 -16.11 -0.01
C ASN A 37 -4.44 -15.06 0.10
N SER A 38 -3.17 -15.42 -0.11
CA SER A 38 -2.04 -14.52 0.09
C SER A 38 -1.87 -13.45 -1.00
N ASN A 39 -2.64 -13.50 -2.09
CA ASN A 39 -2.40 -12.69 -3.30
C ASN A 39 -3.49 -11.63 -3.50
N GLN A 40 -3.72 -10.77 -2.51
CA GLN A 40 -4.73 -9.71 -2.65
C GLN A 40 -4.46 -8.42 -1.86
N ASN A 41 -3.19 -8.05 -1.64
CA ASN A 41 -2.84 -6.80 -0.97
C ASN A 41 -2.28 -5.70 -1.89
N ASN A 42 -2.35 -5.88 -3.21
CA ASN A 42 -1.95 -4.85 -4.16
C ASN A 42 -3.15 -3.95 -4.47
N ILE A 43 -3.55 -3.12 -3.49
CA ILE A 43 -4.46 -2.00 -3.77
C ILE A 43 -3.65 -0.99 -4.59
N PRO A 44 -3.98 -0.75 -5.86
CA PRO A 44 -3.33 0.33 -6.60
C PRO A 44 -3.67 1.63 -5.86
N VAL A 45 -2.66 2.26 -5.27
CA VAL A 45 -2.81 3.62 -4.73
C VAL A 45 -3.10 4.50 -5.93
N GLU A 46 -4.35 4.95 -6.03
CA GLU A 46 -4.75 5.92 -7.04
C GLU A 46 -3.82 7.12 -6.96
N LYS A 47 -3.13 7.41 -8.06
CA LYS A 47 -2.18 8.51 -8.11
C LYS A 47 -2.97 9.82 -8.16
N GLU A 48 -2.61 10.75 -7.29
CA GLU A 48 -3.19 12.11 -7.26
C GLU A 48 -2.70 12.96 -8.44
N CYS A 49 -1.51 12.65 -8.97
CA CYS A 49 -0.84 13.40 -10.03
C CYS A 49 0.01 12.49 -10.92
N VAL A 50 0.27 12.96 -12.14
CA VAL A 50 1.22 12.36 -13.09
C VAL A 50 2.42 13.27 -13.29
N ASN A 51 2.21 14.59 -13.30
CA ASN A 51 3.24 15.60 -13.46
C ASN A 51 3.04 16.76 -12.46
N ASP A 52 4.03 17.64 -12.36
CA ASP A 52 4.00 18.77 -11.41
C ASP A 52 2.83 19.73 -11.69
N GLU A 53 2.39 19.83 -12.94
CA GLU A 53 1.29 20.70 -13.38
C GLU A 53 -0.09 20.22 -12.89
N ASP A 54 -0.17 18.98 -12.39
CA ASP A 54 -1.37 18.43 -11.74
C ASP A 54 -1.49 18.90 -10.27
N CYS A 55 -0.45 19.53 -9.71
CA CYS A 55 -0.36 19.88 -8.30
C CYS A 55 -0.41 21.40 -8.07
N PHE A 56 -1.35 21.82 -7.23
CA PHE A 56 -1.62 23.22 -6.92
C PHE A 56 -1.58 23.47 -5.41
N ALA A 57 -1.35 24.73 -5.04
CA ALA A 57 -1.47 25.17 -3.65
C ALA A 57 -2.90 24.91 -3.15
N SER A 58 -3.02 24.41 -1.92
CA SER A 58 -4.34 24.08 -1.33
C SER A 58 -5.24 25.29 -1.11
N ALA A 59 -4.64 26.48 -0.97
CA ALA A 59 -5.32 27.74 -0.72
C ALA A 59 -4.74 28.87 -1.59
N CYS A 60 -5.51 29.95 -1.76
CA CYS A 60 -5.05 31.13 -2.50
C CYS A 60 -3.91 31.89 -1.80
N CYS A 61 -3.90 31.92 -0.46
CA CYS A 61 -2.92 32.63 0.35
C CYS A 61 -2.56 31.76 1.56
N HIS A 62 -1.31 31.86 2.03
CA HIS A 62 -0.82 31.09 3.18
C HIS A 62 -0.96 29.57 3.02
N ALA A 63 -0.82 29.06 1.79
CA ALA A 63 -0.92 27.63 1.56
C ALA A 63 0.27 26.89 2.19
N GLU A 64 -0.01 25.88 3.00
CA GLU A 64 1.03 25.06 3.65
C GLU A 64 1.31 23.75 2.90
N PHE A 65 0.38 23.31 2.05
CA PHE A 65 0.43 22.03 1.36
C PHE A 65 -0.12 22.11 -0.07
N CYS A 66 0.20 21.09 -0.86
CA CYS A 66 -0.24 20.94 -2.24
C CYS A 66 -1.35 19.91 -2.33
N VAL A 67 -2.27 20.11 -3.28
CA VAL A 67 -3.36 19.18 -3.59
C VAL A 67 -3.47 19.02 -5.10
N ALA A 68 -4.16 17.97 -5.53
CA ALA A 68 -4.47 17.76 -6.93
C ALA A 68 -5.35 18.89 -7.49
N LYS A 69 -5.19 19.17 -8.79
CA LYS A 69 -5.86 20.25 -9.51
C LYS A 69 -7.38 20.25 -9.36
N ASP A 70 -8.01 19.08 -9.31
CA ASP A 70 -9.45 18.91 -9.12
C ASP A 70 -9.95 19.33 -7.72
N LYS A 71 -9.04 19.51 -6.76
CA LYS A 71 -9.29 19.84 -5.36
C LYS A 71 -8.81 21.24 -4.98
N ALA A 72 -8.21 22.00 -5.91
CA ALA A 72 -7.54 23.27 -5.63
C ALA A 72 -7.97 24.45 -6.52
N PRO A 73 -7.67 25.68 -6.08
CA PRO A 73 -7.43 26.09 -4.69
C PRO A 73 -8.75 26.41 -3.97
N ILE A 74 -8.78 26.22 -2.65
CA ILE A 74 -9.92 26.64 -1.80
C ILE A 74 -9.55 27.96 -1.11
N CYS A 75 -10.25 29.04 -1.45
CA CYS A 75 -9.86 30.40 -1.07
C CYS A 75 -10.76 31.05 -0.02
N ASP A 76 -11.65 30.29 0.60
CA ASP A 76 -12.66 30.77 1.56
C ASP A 76 -12.21 30.69 3.03
N LYS A 77 -11.06 30.08 3.32
CA LYS A 77 -10.64 29.77 4.70
C LYS A 77 -9.81 30.86 5.37
N ILE A 78 -8.95 31.57 4.63
CA ILE A 78 -7.97 32.51 5.17
C ILE A 78 -7.82 33.72 4.25
N PHE A 79 -7.84 34.92 4.84
CA PHE A 79 -7.54 36.16 4.13
C PHE A 79 -6.03 36.36 3.96
N CYS A 80 -5.64 36.89 2.81
CA CYS A 80 -4.27 37.26 2.52
C CYS A 80 -3.79 38.35 3.48
N SER A 81 -2.53 38.26 3.90
CA SER A 81 -1.87 39.27 4.73
C SER A 81 -0.55 39.69 4.08
N GLN A 82 0.11 40.73 4.60
CA GLN A 82 1.44 41.11 4.12
C GLN A 82 2.57 40.22 4.67
N VAL A 83 2.28 39.38 5.67
CA VAL A 83 3.21 38.37 6.17
C VAL A 83 3.06 37.13 5.31
N CYS A 84 4.15 36.51 4.90
CA CYS A 84 4.11 35.22 4.23
C CYS A 84 4.12 34.06 5.26
N SER A 85 3.46 32.94 4.97
CA SER A 85 3.49 31.74 5.81
C SER A 85 3.90 30.47 5.07
N GLY A 86 4.90 29.77 5.61
CA GLY A 86 5.33 28.48 5.08
C GLY A 86 6.07 28.56 3.73
N PRO A 87 6.46 27.41 3.17
CA PRO A 87 7.33 27.37 1.99
C PRO A 87 6.67 27.86 0.69
N LEU A 88 5.37 27.61 0.50
CA LEU A 88 4.69 28.00 -0.75
C LEU A 88 4.43 29.50 -0.79
N ASP A 89 3.86 30.07 0.27
CA ASP A 89 3.53 31.50 0.34
C ASP A 89 4.79 32.39 0.41
N CYS A 90 5.85 31.90 1.06
CA CYS A 90 7.13 32.61 1.13
C CYS A 90 8.06 32.37 -0.07
N ASN A 91 7.58 31.72 -1.15
CA ASN A 91 8.38 31.40 -2.34
C ASN A 91 9.68 30.61 -2.05
N LYS A 92 9.67 29.79 -0.99
CA LYS A 92 10.77 28.88 -0.62
C LYS A 92 10.52 27.43 -1.09
N GLY A 93 9.50 27.23 -1.89
CA GLY A 93 9.15 25.97 -2.50
C GLY A 93 7.98 26.12 -3.47
N HIS A 94 7.68 25.03 -4.16
CA HIS A 94 6.61 24.95 -5.15
C HIS A 94 5.88 23.61 -5.02
N CYS A 95 4.69 23.53 -5.63
CA CYS A 95 3.96 22.27 -5.71
C CYS A 95 4.49 21.40 -6.86
N GLY A 96 4.69 20.12 -6.59
CA GLY A 96 5.11 19.14 -7.58
C GLY A 96 4.62 17.74 -7.25
N CYS A 97 4.75 16.84 -8.23
CA CYS A 97 4.30 15.48 -8.17
C CYS A 97 5.44 14.55 -7.75
N VAL A 98 5.38 14.07 -6.51
CA VAL A 98 6.40 13.18 -5.95
C VAL A 98 5.77 11.81 -5.71
N ASN A 99 6.23 10.80 -6.44
CA ASN A 99 5.72 9.42 -6.36
C ASN A 99 4.19 9.30 -6.56
N GLY A 100 3.61 10.16 -7.42
CA GLY A 100 2.16 10.17 -7.69
C GLY A 100 1.32 10.84 -6.61
N ARG A 101 1.93 11.65 -5.73
CA ARG A 101 1.24 12.51 -4.75
C ARG A 101 1.70 13.95 -4.87
N CYS A 102 0.77 14.88 -4.64
CA CYS A 102 1.12 16.29 -4.61
C CYS A 102 1.86 16.63 -3.33
N SER A 103 3.03 17.25 -3.46
CA SER A 103 3.92 17.57 -2.35
C SER A 103 4.60 18.90 -2.55
N VAL A 104 5.05 19.51 -1.45
CA VAL A 104 5.87 20.72 -1.49
C VAL A 104 7.32 20.33 -1.76
N ILE A 105 7.87 20.82 -2.86
CA ILE A 105 9.29 20.71 -3.20
C ILE A 105 9.97 22.02 -2.78
N LYS A 106 11.00 21.94 -1.93
CA LYS A 106 11.76 23.12 -1.48
C LYS A 106 12.67 23.62 -2.61
N ASN A 107 12.76 24.94 -2.76
CA ASN A 107 13.73 25.60 -3.65
C ASN A 107 15.11 25.74 -3.01
#